data_AF-A0A953X830-F1
#
_entry.id   AF-A0A953X830-F1
#
_cell.length_a   1.000
_cell.length_b   1.000
_cell.length_c   1.000
_cell.angle_alpha   90.00
_cell.angle_beta   90.00
_cell.angle_gamma   90.00
#
_symmetry.space_group_name_H-M   'P 1'
#
loop_
_entity.id
_entity.type
_entity.pdbx_description
1 polymer ?
#
loop_
_entity_poly.entity_id
_entity_poly.type
_entity_poly.pdbx_seq_one_letter_code
_entity_poly.pdbx_strand_id
1 'polypeptide(L)' 'GAICGHIHVAEMRDIDGITYMNDGDWVESCTALVEHHDGRWELLHFQPHETVADEPVAKEARVRAVA' A
#
# COMPACT_ATOMS: atom_id res chain seq x y z
N GLY A 1 19.09 -8.48 -7.63
CA GLY A 1 18.42 -8.18 -6.35
C GLY A 1 17.82 -9.44 -5.77
N ALA A 2 17.32 -9.36 -4.54
CA ALA A 2 16.60 -10.43 -3.86
C ALA A 2 15.33 -9.86 -3.21
N ILE A 3 14.20 -10.55 -3.39
CA ILE A 3 12.92 -10.26 -2.74
C ILE A 3 12.60 -11.44 -1.83
N CYS A 4 12.32 -11.18 -0.56
CA CYS A 4 11.98 -12.22 0.41
C CYS A 4 10.99 -11.72 1.48
N GLY A 5 10.56 -12.62 2.35
CA GLY A 5 9.74 -12.31 3.52
C GLY A 5 10.26 -13.06 4.75
N HIS A 6 9.37 -13.75 5.47
CA HIS A 6 9.63 -14.71 6.56
C HIS A 6 10.13 -14.13 7.89
N ILE A 7 10.99 -13.11 7.90
CA ILE A 7 11.57 -12.55 9.13
C ILE A 7 10.75 -11.40 9.74
N HIS A 8 9.66 -10.99 9.07
CA HIS A 8 8.71 -9.95 9.53
C HIS A 8 9.36 -8.58 9.76
N VAL A 9 10.42 -8.26 9.02
CA VAL A 9 11.08 -6.94 9.06
C VAL A 9 11.05 -6.35 7.66
N ALA A 10 10.29 -5.27 7.50
CA ALA A 10 10.20 -4.53 6.25
C ALA A 10 11.50 -3.76 6.01
N GLU A 11 12.16 -3.98 4.87
CA GLU A 11 13.43 -3.34 4.56
C GLU A 11 13.72 -3.29 3.06
N MET A 12 14.29 -2.17 2.60
CA MET A 12 14.85 -2.04 1.26
C MET A 12 16.23 -1.38 1.38
N ARG A 13 17.29 -2.12 1.02
CA ARG A 13 18.66 -1.60 1.06
C ARG A 13 19.59 -2.30 0.06
N ASP A 14 20.66 -1.63 -0.31
CA ASP A 14 21.75 -2.25 -1.07
C ASP A 14 22.77 -2.91 -0.14
N ILE A 15 23.13 -4.15 -0.46
CA ILE A 15 24.12 -4.96 0.26
C ILE A 15 25.09 -5.50 -0.79
N ASP A 16 26.34 -5.03 -0.78
CA ASP A 16 27.40 -5.46 -1.71
C ASP A 16 26.98 -5.41 -3.20
N GLY A 17 26.25 -4.36 -3.58
CA GLY A 17 25.74 -4.18 -4.95
C GLY A 17 24.49 -5.02 -5.27
N ILE A 18 23.93 -5.71 -4.30
CA ILE A 18 22.66 -6.44 -4.42
C ILE A 18 21.57 -5.64 -3.70
N THR A 19 20.57 -5.19 -4.46
CA THR A 19 19.35 -4.63 -3.88
C THR A 19 18.55 -5.73 -3.19
N TYR A 20 18.45 -5.65 -1.87
CA TYR A 20 17.69 -6.53 -0.99
C TYR A 20 16.37 -5.87 -0.60
N MET A 21 15.28 -6.62 -0.71
CA MET A 21 13.92 -6.16 -0.43
C MET A 21 13.15 -7.18 0.39
N ASN A 22 12.57 -6.74 1.50
CA ASN A 22 11.69 -7.51 2.36
C ASN A 22 10.38 -6.75 2.59
N ASP A 23 9.25 -7.41 2.34
CA ASP A 23 7.91 -6.81 2.47
C ASP A 23 7.39 -6.79 3.91
N GLY A 24 8.10 -7.40 4.86
CA GLY A 24 7.73 -7.42 6.26
C GLY A 24 6.56 -8.37 6.53
N ASP A 25 5.53 -7.84 7.18
CA ASP A 25 4.32 -8.54 7.60
C ASP A 25 3.14 -7.55 7.65
N TRP A 26 1.92 -8.06 7.86
CA TRP A 26 0.70 -7.23 7.81
C TRP A 26 0.16 -6.83 9.17
N VAL A 27 0.83 -7.23 10.25
CA VAL A 27 0.41 -7.02 11.62
C VAL A 27 1.23 -5.92 12.27
N GLU A 28 2.55 -6.02 12.22
CA GLU A 28 3.48 -5.10 12.89
C GLU A 28 3.97 -4.02 11.94
N SER A 29 4.51 -4.40 10.79
CA SER A 29 5.03 -3.46 9.79
C SER A 29 3.94 -2.88 8.89
N CYS A 30 2.94 -3.69 8.54
CA CYS A 30 1.83 -3.32 7.67
C CYS A 30 2.30 -2.70 6.34
N THR A 31 3.25 -3.36 5.70
CA THR A 31 3.90 -2.87 4.48
C THR A 31 3.60 -3.71 3.24
N ALA A 32 3.86 -3.14 2.07
CA ALA A 32 3.79 -3.83 0.79
C ALA A 32 4.89 -3.34 -0.17
N LEU A 33 5.53 -4.26 -0.90
CA LEU A 33 6.42 -3.92 -2.00
C LEU A 33 5.63 -3.71 -3.29
N VAL A 34 5.91 -2.61 -3.99
CA VAL A 34 5.29 -2.25 -5.27
C VAL A 34 6.37 -1.98 -6.31
N GLU A 35 6.25 -2.64 -7.45
CA GLU A 35 6.98 -2.29 -8.67
C GLU A 35 6.09 -1.42 -9.56
N HIS A 36 6.57 -0.22 -9.89
CA HIS A 36 5.91 0.69 -10.81
C HIS A 36 6.21 0.31 -12.27
N HIS A 37 5.37 0.73 -13.22
CA HIS A 37 5.57 0.42 -14.64
C HIS A 37 6.86 1.01 -15.24
N ASP A 38 7.46 2.01 -14.59
CA ASP A 38 8.76 2.58 -14.96
C ASP A 38 9.96 1.82 -14.36
N GLY A 39 9.72 0.73 -13.64
CA GLY A 39 10.74 -0.11 -12.99
C GLY A 39 11.21 0.40 -11.63
N ARG A 40 10.62 1.48 -11.10
CA ARG A 40 10.89 1.96 -9.74
C ARG A 40 10.24 1.03 -8.71
N TRP A 41 10.96 0.79 -7.61
CA TRP A 41 10.46 0.05 -6.46
C TRP A 41 10.08 0.98 -5.32
N GLU A 42 9.05 0.60 -4.58
CA GLU A 42 8.56 1.34 -3.41
C GLU A 42 8.11 0.37 -2.32
N LEU A 43 8.41 0.71 -1.06
CA LEU A 43 7.92 0.00 0.12
C LEU A 43 6.82 0.85 0.77
N LEU A 44 5.57 0.54 0.45
CA LEU A 44 4.40 1.23 0.99
C LEU A 44 4.16 0.85 2.44
N HIS A 45 3.75 1.82 3.24
CA HIS A 45 3.34 1.63 4.63
C HIS A 45 1.86 1.96 4.75
N PHE A 46 1.06 1.01 5.25
CA PHE A 46 -0.33 1.25 5.54
C PHE A 46 -0.49 1.74 6.99
N GLN A 47 -1.12 2.90 7.16
CA GLN A 47 -1.47 3.46 8.48
C GLN A 47 -2.99 3.66 8.57
N PRO A 48 -3.74 2.79 9.28
CA PRO A 48 -5.21 2.83 9.30
C PRO A 48 -5.86 4.02 10.03
N HIS A 49 -5.16 5.14 10.29
CA HIS A 49 -5.70 6.24 11.11
C HIS A 49 -5.39 7.67 10.65
N GLU A 50 -4.99 7.92 9.40
CA GLU A 50 -5.17 9.27 8.84
C GLU A 50 -6.62 9.41 8.38
N THR A 51 -7.43 10.05 9.23
CA THR A 51 -8.78 10.48 8.89
C THR A 51 -8.69 11.51 7.76
N VAL A 52 -8.74 11.05 6.51
CA VAL A 52 -9.12 11.91 5.40
C VAL A 52 -10.60 12.22 5.61
N ALA A 53 -10.92 13.48 5.89
CA ALA A 53 -12.30 13.91 6.09
C ALA A 53 -13.12 13.52 4.86
N ASP A 54 -14.14 12.70 5.05
CA ASP A 54 -15.07 12.31 3.99
C ASP A 54 -15.72 13.57 3.39
N GLU A 55 -15.41 13.89 2.13
CA GLU A 55 -16.25 14.80 1.35
C GLU A 55 -17.62 14.13 1.14
N PRO A 56 -18.75 14.83 1.41
CA PRO A 56 -20.05 14.21 1.35
C PRO A 56 -20.43 13.87 -0.09
N VAL A 57 -20.49 12.57 -0.39
CA VAL A 57 -21.07 12.06 -1.65
C VAL A 57 -22.55 12.41 -1.70
N ALA A 58 -22.94 13.32 -2.59
CA ALA A 58 -24.32 13.70 -2.82
C ALA A 58 -25.15 12.50 -3.30
N LYS A 59 -26.16 12.09 -2.51
CA LYS A 59 -27.10 11.01 -2.89
C LYS A 59 -28.08 11.52 -3.95
N GLU A 60 -28.08 10.89 -5.12
CA GLU A 60 -29.06 11.16 -6.19
C GLU A 60 -30.51 10.89 -5.73
N ALA A 61 -31.39 11.86 -6.01
CA ALA A 61 -32.82 11.78 -5.73
C ALA A 61 -33.54 10.87 -6.75
N ARG A 62 -34.13 9.77 -6.28
CA ARG A 62 -35.02 8.92 -7.10
C ARG A 62 -36.34 9.65 -7.39
N VAL A 63 -36.56 10.04 -8.64
CA VAL A 63 -37.88 10.48 -9.13
C VAL A 63 -38.80 9.27 -9.30
N ARG A 64 -39.94 9.25 -8.61
CA ARG A 64 -41.03 8.31 -8.90
C ARG A 64 -41.92 8.89 -9.99
N ALA A 65 -41.99 8.24 -11.14
CA ALA A 65 -43.04 8.49 -12.12
C ALA A 65 -44.34 7.82 -11.64
N VAL A 66 -45.41 8.59 -11.52
CA VAL A 66 -46.78 8.10 -11.31
C VAL A 66 -47.45 8.07 -12.69
N ALA A 67 -48.10 6.94 -13.01
CA ALA A 67 -48.91 6.76 -14.21
C ALA A 67 -50.33 7.29 -14.02
#